data_AF-A0AAV3UC30-F1
#
_entry.id   AF-A0AAV3UC30-F1
#
_cell.length_a   1.000
_cell.length_b   1.000
_cell.length_c   1.000
_cell.angle_alpha   90.00
_cell.angle_beta   90.00
_cell.angle_gamma   90.00
#
_symmetry.space_group_name_H-M   'P 1'
#
loop_
_entity.id
_entity.type
_entity.pdbx_description
1 polymer ?
#
loop_
_entity_poly.entity_id
_entity_poly.type
_entity_poly.pdbx_seq_one_letter_code
_entity_poly.pdbx_strand_id
1 'polypeptide(L)' 'MIECGQRGCGWVAIAPSERSAWKQYESHLLREHVETVEVEAEIPDGCVQVRTDDGEWKTMTAEEAKKFCDE' A
#
# COMPACT_ATOMS: atom_id res chain seq x y z
N MET A 1 -10.19 -22.32 -2.06
CA MET A 1 -9.10 -21.90 -2.97
C MET A 1 -9.13 -20.39 -2.97
N ILE A 2 -8.00 -19.72 -2.69
CA ILE A 2 -7.94 -18.26 -2.63
C ILE A 2 -7.38 -17.77 -3.96
N GLU A 3 -8.07 -16.84 -4.60
CA GLU A 3 -7.72 -16.27 -5.90
C GLU A 3 -7.57 -14.75 -5.76
N CYS A 4 -6.76 -14.14 -6.60
CA CYS A 4 -6.60 -12.70 -6.57
C CYS A 4 -7.82 -11.99 -7.19
N GLY A 5 -8.38 -11.03 -6.45
CA GLY A 5 -9.53 -10.23 -6.90
C GLY A 5 -9.16 -9.06 -7.83
N GLN A 6 -7.87 -8.83 -8.09
CA GLN A 6 -7.41 -7.71 -8.92
C GLN A 6 -7.69 -7.97 -10.39
N ARG A 7 -8.14 -6.93 -11.09
CA ARG A 7 -8.56 -7.04 -12.49
C ARG A 7 -7.38 -7.48 -13.37
N GLY A 8 -7.49 -8.66 -13.97
CA GLY A 8 -6.48 -9.23 -14.86
C GLY A 8 -5.37 -10.03 -14.16
N CYS A 9 -5.44 -10.20 -12.84
CA CYS A 9 -4.50 -11.07 -12.12
C CYS A 9 -5.02 -12.50 -12.05
N GLY A 10 -4.34 -13.43 -12.73
CA GLY A 10 -4.68 -14.86 -12.72
C GLY A 10 -4.08 -15.65 -11.55
N TRP A 11 -3.68 -14.98 -10.48
CA TRP A 11 -2.99 -15.63 -9.36
C TRP A 11 -3.94 -16.44 -8.48
N VAL A 12 -3.50 -17.62 -8.07
CA VAL A 12 -4.24 -18.56 -7.21
C VAL A 12 -3.30 -19.16 -6.17
N ALA A 13 -3.77 -19.28 -4.93
CA ALA A 13 -3.03 -19.88 -3.83
C ALA A 13 -2.91 -21.41 -4.00
N ILE A 14 -1.69 -21.93 -3.87
CA ILE A 14 -1.40 -23.37 -3.89
C ILE A 14 -0.89 -23.74 -2.50
N ALA A 15 -1.81 -23.96 -1.58
CA ALA A 15 -1.49 -24.24 -0.19
C ALA A 15 -2.37 -25.37 0.39
N PRO A 16 -1.81 -26.23 1.26
CA PRO A 16 -2.53 -27.37 1.82
C PRO A 16 -3.54 -26.99 2.91
N SER A 17 -3.53 -25.73 3.37
CA SER A 17 -4.46 -25.22 4.36
C SER A 17 -4.87 -23.79 4.05
N GLU A 18 -6.05 -23.40 4.52
CA GLU A 18 -6.59 -22.04 4.33
C GLU A 18 -5.66 -20.98 4.93
N ARG A 19 -5.13 -21.21 6.14
CA ARG A 19 -4.19 -20.29 6.79
C ARG A 19 -2.93 -20.06 5.95
N SER A 20 -2.42 -21.13 5.34
CA SER A 20 -1.26 -21.04 4.43
C SER A 20 -1.61 -20.33 3.12
N ALA A 21 -2.82 -20.52 2.61
CA ALA A 21 -3.31 -19.82 1.42
C ALA A 21 -3.40 -18.30 1.64
N TRP A 22 -3.90 -17.88 2.82
CA TRP A 22 -3.95 -16.46 3.20
C TRP A 22 -2.56 -15.84 3.28
N LYS A 23 -1.58 -16.53 3.85
CA LYS A 23 -0.19 -16.05 3.87
C LYS A 23 0.39 -15.88 2.48
N GLN A 24 0.13 -16.82 1.57
CA GLN A 24 0.57 -16.68 0.17
C GLN A 24 -0.11 -15.50 -0.53
N TYR A 25 -1.41 -15.31 -0.27
CA TYR A 25 -2.18 -14.22 -0.85
C TYR A 25 -1.70 -12.84 -0.37
N GLU A 26 -1.43 -12.69 0.93
CA GLU A 26 -0.82 -11.48 1.49
C GLU A 26 0.53 -11.16 0.81
N SER A 27 1.43 -12.15 0.71
CA SER A 27 2.71 -11.97 0.03
C SER A 27 2.57 -11.61 -1.45
N HIS A 28 1.58 -12.19 -2.14
CA HIS A 28 1.30 -11.88 -3.54
C HIS A 28 0.80 -10.43 -3.71
N LEU A 29 -0.18 -10.01 -2.89
CA LEU A 29 -0.69 -8.65 -2.90
C LEU A 29 0.42 -7.62 -2.70
N LEU A 30 1.27 -7.83 -1.68
CA LEU A 30 2.38 -6.92 -1.37
C LEU A 30 3.41 -6.80 -2.48
N ARG A 31 3.62 -7.85 -3.27
CA ARG A 31 4.64 -7.88 -4.32
C ARG A 31 4.14 -7.36 -5.66
N GLU A 32 2.91 -7.73 -6.03
CA GLU A 32 2.42 -7.56 -7.41
C GLU A 32 1.39 -6.43 -7.54
N HIS A 33 0.78 -6.01 -6.43
CA HIS A 33 -0.36 -5.08 -6.43
C HIS A 33 -0.19 -3.88 -5.52
N VAL A 34 0.66 -3.98 -4.51
CA VAL A 34 1.12 -2.83 -3.77
C VAL A 34 2.32 -2.29 -4.54
N GLU A 35 2.12 -1.15 -5.20
CA GLU A 35 3.25 -0.35 -5.63
C GLU A 35 4.00 -0.01 -4.34
N THR A 36 5.20 -0.56 -4.20
CA THR A 36 6.04 -0.24 -3.04
C THR A 36 6.34 1.24 -3.21
N VAL A 37 5.70 2.07 -2.40
CA VAL A 37 6.13 3.45 -2.25
C VAL A 37 7.50 3.31 -1.60
N GLU A 38 8.54 3.25 -2.42
CA GLU A 38 9.89 3.52 -1.98
C GLU A 38 9.80 4.94 -1.43
N VAL A 39 9.71 5.03 -0.11
CA VAL A 39 9.88 6.29 0.60
C VAL A 39 11.36 6.63 0.37
N GLU A 40 11.67 7.14 -0.82
CA GLU A 40 13.03 7.56 -1.21
C GLU A 40 13.51 8.73 -0.34
N ALA A 41 12.59 9.38 0.37
CA ALA A 41 12.84 10.47 1.29
C ALA A 41 12.68 9.99 2.73
N GLU A 42 13.76 9.99 3.50
CA GLU A 42 13.71 9.89 4.96
C GLU A 42 12.67 10.89 5.49
N ILE A 43 11.50 10.42 5.93
CA ILE A 43 10.48 11.30 6.51
C ILE A 43 10.98 11.66 7.91
N PRO A 44 11.32 12.93 8.18
CA PRO A 44 11.80 13.32 9.50
C PRO A 44 10.71 13.10 10.55
N ASP A 45 11.10 12.72 11.77
CA ASP A 45 10.18 12.51 12.89
C ASP A 45 9.22 13.69 13.08
N GLY A 46 7.92 13.40 13.12
CA GLY A 46 6.85 14.40 13.22
C GLY A 46 6.33 14.93 11.88
N CYS A 47 6.89 14.49 10.76
CA CYS A 47 6.38 14.75 9.42
C CYS A 47 5.63 13.54 8.86
N VAL A 48 4.73 13.81 7.91
CA VAL A 48 3.93 12.83 7.18
C VAL A 48 3.99 13.14 5.69
N GLN A 49 3.92 12.12 4.84
CA GLN A 49 3.75 12.28 3.41
C GLN A 49 2.27 12.18 3.04
N VAL A 50 1.77 13.19 2.33
CA VAL A 50 0.41 13.23 1.80
C VAL A 50 0.48 13.22 0.28
N ARG A 51 -0.34 12.37 -0.35
CA ARG A 51 -0.51 12.36 -1.80
C ARG A 51 -1.50 13.44 -2.19
N THR A 52 -1.09 14.38 -3.02
CA THR A 52 -1.97 15.42 -3.56
C THR A 52 -2.84 14.86 -4.69
N ASP A 53 -3.90 15.57 -5.05
CA ASP A 53 -4.80 15.18 -6.15
C ASP A 53 -4.09 15.11 -7.51
N ASP A 54 -3.00 15.89 -7.67
CA ASP A 54 -2.11 15.87 -8.85
C ASP A 54 -1.22 14.61 -8.91
N GLY A 55 -1.27 13.77 -7.87
CA GLY A 55 -0.50 12.54 -7.76
C GLY A 55 0.92 12.73 -7.21
N GLU A 56 1.30 13.94 -6.80
CA GLU A 56 2.59 14.24 -6.17
C GLU A 56 2.59 13.90 -4.68
N TRP A 57 3.73 13.45 -4.16
CA TRP A 57 3.93 13.21 -2.73
C TRP A 57 4.57 14.41 -2.05
N LYS A 58 3.90 14.99 -1.05
CA LYS A 58 4.39 16.14 -0.31
C LYS A 58 4.62 15.79 1.15
N THR A 59 5.85 15.98 1.63
CA THR A 59 6.20 15.84 3.05
C THR A 59 5.84 17.13 3.77
N MET A 60 5.05 17.03 4.84
CA MET A 60 4.63 18.17 5.66
C MET A 60 4.45 17.73 7.11
N THR A 61 4.31 18.69 8.02
CA THR A 61 4.05 18.37 9.43
C THR A 61 2.65 17.78 9.61
N ALA A 62 2.43 17.01 10.69
CA ALA A 62 1.11 16.46 11.00
C ALA A 62 0.02 17.53 11.14
N GLU A 63 0.36 18.73 11.64
CA GLU A 63 -0.56 19.86 11.75
C GLU A 63 -0.94 20.45 10.39
N GLU A 64 0.00 20.51 9.45
CA GLU A 64 -0.27 20.95 8.07
C GLU A 64 -1.09 19.94 7.29
N ALA A 65 -0.78 18.64 7.43
CA ALA A 65 -1.56 17.58 6.80
C ALA A 65 -3.01 17.57 7.28
N LYS A 66 -3.25 17.84 8.57
CA LYS A 66 -4.59 17.94 9.12
C LYS A 66 -5.40 19.07 8.48
N LYS A 67 -4.77 20.23 8.24
CA LYS A 67 -5.43 21.34 7.52
C LYS A 67 -5.66 21.02 6.05
N PHE A 68 -4.70 20.36 5.42
CA PHE A 68 -4.76 20.00 4.00
C PHE A 68 -5.86 18.97 3.69
N CYS A 69 -6.15 18.03 4.60
CA CYS A 69 -7.21 17.03 4.42
C CYS A 69 -8.61 17.50 4.86
N ASP A 70 -8.70 18.60 5.60
CA ASP A 70 -9.98 19.16 6.09
C ASP A 70 -10.58 20.19 5.10
N GLU A 71 -9.81 20.57 4.07
CA GLU A 71 -10.18 21.50 2.99
C GLU A 71 -10.66 20.75 1.73
#